data_AF-A0A819TET7-F1
#
_entry.id   AF-A0A819TET7-F1
#
_cell.length_a   1.000
_cell.length_b   1.000
_cell.length_c   1.000
_cell.angle_alpha   90.00
_cell.angle_beta   90.00
_cell.angle_gamma   90.00
#
_symmetry.space_group_name_H-M   'P 1'
#
loop_
_entity.id
_entity.type
_entity.pdbx_description
1 polymer ?
#
loop_
_entity_poly.entity_id
_entity_poly.type
_entity_poly.pdbx_seq_one_letter_code
_entity_poly.pdbx_strand_id
1 'polypeptide(L)' 'CLAKFQQHPKLKQLLLSTGNRTLVEHTINDSYWGDGSGRNQLGITLMKVRDYLKK' A
#
# COMPACT_ATOMS: atom_id res chain seq x y z
N CYS A 1 -3.90 -9.11 3.07
CA CYS A 1 -2.79 -8.27 3.59
C CYS A 1 -3.01 -7.71 5.01
N LEU A 2 -4.21 -7.75 5.61
CA LEU A 2 -4.47 -7.09 6.90
C LEU A 2 -3.65 -7.65 8.07
N ALA A 3 -3.48 -8.98 8.12
CA ALA A 3 -2.74 -9.66 9.18
C ALA A 3 -1.29 -9.13 9.34
N LYS A 4 -0.61 -8.80 8.23
CA LYS A 4 0.75 -8.24 8.25
C LYS A 4 0.82 -6.90 8.98
N PHE A 5 -0.20 -6.06 8.84
CA PHE A 5 -0.24 -4.75 9.50
C PHE A 5 -0.76 -4.82 10.94
N GLN A 6 -1.56 -5.85 11.27
CA GLN A 6 -1.96 -6.14 12.64
C GLN A 6 -0.80 -6.72 13.47
N GLN A 7 -0.02 -7.63 12.89
CA GLN A 7 1.13 -8.25 13.55
C GLN A 7 2.33 -7.29 13.68
N HIS A 8 2.45 -6.30 12.79
CA HIS A 8 3.56 -5.35 12.78
C HIS A 8 3.06 -3.91 12.97
N PRO A 9 2.87 -3.42 14.21
CA PRO A 9 2.34 -2.09 14.49
C PRO A 9 3.20 -0.95 13.90
N LYS A 10 4.51 -1.16 13.77
CA LYS A 10 5.42 -0.21 13.10
C LYS A 10 5.09 -0.02 11.62
N LEU A 11 4.72 -1.09 10.91
CA LEU A 11 4.29 -1.02 9.51
C LEU A 11 2.93 -0.35 9.38
N LYS A 12 2.01 -0.59 10.33
CA LYS A 12 0.73 0.12 10.40
C LYS A 12 0.94 1.63 10.56
N GLN A 13 1.79 2.06 11.50
CA GLN A 13 2.11 3.48 11.69
C GLN A 13 2.76 4.09 10.45
N LEU A 14 3.67 3.37 9.80
CA LEU A 14 4.29 3.82 8.55
C LEU A 14 3.26 3.97 7.43
N LEU A 15 2.32 3.04 7.31
CA LEU A 15 1.24 3.14 6.32
C LEU A 15 0.30 4.32 6.61
N LEU A 16 -0.03 4.57 7.88
CA LEU A 16 -0.86 5.71 8.29
C LEU A 16 -0.14 7.06 8.11
N SER A 17 1.17 7.13 8.31
CA SER A 17 1.97 8.36 8.15
C SER A 17 2.07 8.83 6.69
N THR A 18 1.76 7.95 5.72
CA THR A 18 1.60 8.35 4.31
C THR A 18 0.44 9.32 4.10
N GLY A 19 -0.51 9.37 5.04
CA GLY A 19 -1.61 10.33 5.06
C GLY A 19 -2.63 10.07 3.96
N ASN A 20 -2.77 11.02 3.04
CA ASN A 20 -3.64 10.95 1.87
C ASN A 20 -2.85 10.84 0.56
N ARG A 21 -1.53 10.62 0.63
CA ARG A 21 -0.70 10.45 -0.55
C ARG A 21 -1.07 9.15 -1.27
N THR A 22 -1.00 9.20 -2.59
CA THR A 22 -1.12 8.02 -3.45
C THR A 22 0.13 7.17 -3.30
N LEU A 23 -0.06 5.89 -2.99
CA LEU A 23 1.04 4.93 -2.98
C LEU A 23 1.18 4.37 -4.39
N VAL A 24 2.34 4.60 -5.00
CA VAL A 24 2.70 4.06 -6.31
C VAL A 24 3.96 3.23 -6.10
N GLU A 25 3.88 1.96 -6.44
CA GLU A 25 5.05 1.10 -6.45
C GLU A 25 5.77 1.32 -7.79
N HIS A 26 6.94 1.96 -7.75
CA HIS A 26 7.71 2.23 -8.96
C HIS A 26 8.75 1.12 -9.15
N THR A 27 8.35 0.07 -9.88
CA THR A 27 9.17 -1.12 -10.09
C THR A 27 9.25 -1.39 -11.58
N ILE A 28 10.44 -1.13 -12.16
CA ILE A 28 10.70 -1.26 -13.61
C ILE A 28 10.55 -2.73 -14.09
N ASN A 29 10.65 -3.69 -13.19
CA ASN A 29 10.65 -5.13 -13.48
C ASN A 29 9.31 -5.84 -13.24
N ASP A 30 8.27 -5.16 -12.73
CA ASP A 30 6.97 -5.79 -12.45
C ASP A 30 5.83 -4.95 -13.03
N SER A 31 5.38 -5.35 -14.22
CA SER A 31 4.29 -4.71 -14.96
C SER A 31 2.90 -5.03 -14.42
N TYR A 32 2.75 -5.92 -13.43
CA TYR A 32 1.45 -6.28 -12.88
C TYR A 32 1.18 -5.58 -11.54
N TRP A 33 2.19 -5.51 -10.67
CA TRP A 33 2.07 -4.88 -9.34
C TRP A 33 2.58 -3.44 -9.28
N GLY A 34 3.59 -3.09 -10.08
CA GLY A 34 4.22 -1.76 -10.13
C GLY A 34 3.86 -0.90 -11.34
N ASP A 35 4.49 0.27 -11.43
CA ASP A 35 4.35 1.25 -12.51
C ASP A 35 5.41 1.08 -13.60
N GLY A 36 4.93 1.01 -14.84
CA GLY A 36 5.66 0.75 -16.08
C GLY A 36 4.69 0.41 -17.23
N SER A 37 3.59 -0.28 -16.89
CA SER A 37 2.34 -0.44 -17.68
C SER A 37 1.20 -1.05 -16.84
N GLY A 38 1.42 -1.18 -15.52
CA GLY A 38 0.56 -1.91 -14.59
C GLY A 38 -0.52 -1.07 -13.93
N ARG A 39 -1.47 -1.74 -13.27
CA ARG A 39 -2.62 -1.09 -12.63
C ARG A 39 -2.33 -0.52 -11.23
N ASN A 40 -1.07 -0.52 -10.78
CA ASN A 40 -0.67 -0.13 -9.42
C ASN A 40 -1.56 -0.80 -8.35
N GLN A 41 -1.87 -2.09 -8.55
CA GLN A 41 -2.86 -2.81 -7.74
C GLN A 41 -2.36 -2.98 -6.30
N LEU A 42 -1.04 -3.02 -6.09
CA LEU A 42 -0.44 -3.04 -4.75
C LEU A 42 -0.71 -1.72 -4.01
N GLY A 43 -0.39 -0.59 -4.65
CA GLY A 43 -0.67 0.73 -4.10
C GLY A 43 -2.14 0.92 -3.74
N ILE A 44 -3.05 0.53 -4.63
CA ILE A 44 -4.51 0.56 -4.39
C ILE A 44 -4.89 -0.31 -3.20
N THR A 45 -4.34 -1.52 -3.11
CA THR A 45 -4.63 -2.44 -2.00
C THR A 45 -4.13 -1.88 -0.67
N LEU A 46 -2.95 -1.27 -0.64
CA LEU A 46 -2.41 -0.61 0.55
C LEU A 46 -3.24 0.60 0.97
N MET A 47 -3.74 1.39 0.02
CA MET A 47 -4.66 2.50 0.31
C MET A 47 -5.98 2.00 0.91
N LYS A 48 -6.57 0.93 0.37
CA LYS A 48 -7.76 0.30 0.96
C LYS A 48 -7.52 -0.20 2.38
N VAL A 49 -6.37 -0.84 2.63
CA VAL A 49 -5.99 -1.30 3.98
C VAL A 49 -5.78 -0.11 4.92
N ARG A 50 -5.15 0.97 4.46
CA ARG A 50 -5.00 2.22 5.24
C ARG A 50 -6.36 2.77 5.66
N ASP A 51 -7.31 2.84 4.75
CA ASP A 51 -8.64 3.39 5.03
C ASP A 51 -9.43 2.48 5.97
N TYR A 52 -9.27 1.16 5.85
CA TYR A 52 -9.83 0.19 6.82
C TYR A 52 -9.23 0.36 8.22
N LEU A 53 -7.94 0.70 8.33
CA LEU A 53 -7.24 0.90 9.60
C LEU A 53 -7.45 2.28 10.24
N LYS A 54 -7.99 3.26 9.48
CA LYS A 54 -8.40 4.59 9.97
C LYS A 54 -9.80 4.57 10.60
N LYS A 55 -10.66 3.61 10.23
CA LYS A 55 -11.92 3.32 10.93
C LYS A 55 -11.64 2.64 12.27
#